data_AF-A0A4R8TNX0-F1
#
_entry.id   AF-A0A4R8TNX0-F1
#
_cell.length_a   1.000
_cell.length_b   1.000
_cell.length_c   1.000
_cell.angle_alpha   90.00
_cell.angle_beta   90.00
_cell.angle_gamma   90.00
#
_symmetry.space_group_name_H-M   'P 1'
#
loop_
_entity.id
_entity.type
_entity.pdbx_description
1 polymer ?
#
loop_
_entity_poly.entity_id
_entity_poly.type
_entity_poly.pdbx_seq_one_letter_code
_entity_poly.pdbx_strand_id
1 'polypeptide(L)'
;MAARSAALKLDWAKVTTSLGLRGQTVASLQAFKQRNENARRKVQTLSELPTTIDFAHYRSVLKNQAVVDEIEKRFAAFKPATYDVNRQIKAIEAFEAEAVKNAEATKNKVDLELKDLEKTLTNIETARPFEDLTVDDVAAAEPSIDEKTSQLVSKGRWSVPGYKEKFGDLSVL
;
A
#
# COMPACT_ATOMS: atom_id res chain seq x y z
N MET A 1 -28.20 -6.12 -8.19
CA MET A 1 -27.12 -6.46 -9.15
C MET A 1 -26.21 -5.24 -9.42
N ALA A 2 -25.69 -4.54 -8.39
CA ALA A 2 -25.04 -3.22 -8.61
C ALA A 2 -23.71 -2.97 -7.88
N ALA A 3 -23.08 -3.96 -7.22
CA ALA A 3 -21.77 -3.77 -6.55
C ALA A 3 -20.71 -4.85 -6.89
N ARG A 4 -20.96 -5.73 -7.87
CA ARG A 4 -20.05 -6.85 -8.21
C ARG A 4 -18.79 -6.44 -9.01
N SER A 5 -18.58 -5.14 -9.28
CA SER A 5 -17.60 -4.66 -10.28
C SER A 5 -16.30 -4.06 -9.73
N ALA A 6 -16.18 -3.79 -8.41
CA ALA A 6 -14.94 -3.22 -7.86
C ALA A 6 -13.73 -4.16 -8.01
N ALA A 7 -13.93 -5.47 -7.79
CA ALA A 7 -12.89 -6.48 -7.97
C ALA A 7 -12.47 -6.69 -9.44
N LEU A 8 -13.31 -6.30 -10.41
CA LEU A 8 -12.99 -6.33 -11.85
C LEU A 8 -12.24 -5.06 -12.29
N LYS A 9 -12.32 -3.97 -11.53
CA LYS A 9 -11.62 -2.72 -11.81
C LYS A 9 -10.19 -2.69 -11.25
N LEU A 10 -9.86 -3.56 -10.31
CA LEU A 10 -8.53 -3.62 -9.71
C LEU A 10 -7.59 -4.46 -10.59
N ASP A 11 -6.63 -3.81 -11.21
CA ASP A 11 -5.55 -4.47 -11.94
C ASP A 11 -4.49 -4.97 -10.94
N TRP A 12 -4.60 -6.23 -10.55
CA TRP A 12 -3.70 -6.89 -9.60
C TRP A 12 -2.24 -6.90 -10.05
N ALA A 13 -1.97 -6.93 -11.37
CA ALA A 13 -0.61 -6.88 -11.88
C ALA A 13 -0.02 -5.49 -11.66
N LYS A 14 -0.78 -4.43 -11.98
CA LYS A 14 -0.37 -3.05 -11.72
C LYS A 14 -0.12 -2.79 -10.24
N VAL A 15 -0.97 -3.29 -9.34
CA VAL A 15 -0.80 -3.12 -7.89
C VAL A 15 0.54 -3.70 -7.42
N THR A 16 0.92 -4.90 -7.89
CA THR A 16 2.20 -5.50 -7.49
C THR A 16 3.41 -4.75 -8.04
N THR A 17 3.32 -4.25 -9.27
CA THR A 17 4.45 -3.55 -9.93
C THR A 17 4.58 -2.09 -9.53
N SER A 18 3.47 -1.36 -9.34
CA SER A 18 3.48 0.08 -9.06
C SER A 18 3.89 0.41 -7.63
N LEU A 19 3.51 -0.44 -6.67
CA LEU A 19 3.81 -0.25 -5.25
C LEU A 19 5.18 -0.83 -4.85
N GLY A 20 5.91 -1.43 -5.79
CA GLY A 20 7.24 -2.01 -5.53
C GLY A 20 7.23 -3.03 -4.39
N LEU A 21 6.10 -3.73 -4.18
CA LEU A 21 5.93 -4.65 -3.07
C LEU A 21 6.91 -5.82 -3.22
N ARG A 22 7.62 -6.17 -2.15
CA ARG A 22 8.62 -7.25 -2.15
C ARG A 22 8.31 -8.30 -1.10
N GLY A 23 8.71 -9.54 -1.39
CA GLY A 23 8.70 -10.65 -0.44
C GLY A 23 7.31 -11.00 0.10
N GLN A 24 7.17 -10.97 1.43
CA GLN A 24 6.02 -11.50 2.16
C GLN A 24 4.70 -10.78 1.83
N THR A 25 4.74 -9.48 1.49
CA THR A 25 3.55 -8.68 1.16
C THR A 25 2.96 -9.07 -0.20
N VAL A 26 3.78 -9.49 -1.15
CA VAL A 26 3.30 -10.01 -2.44
C VAL A 26 2.62 -11.35 -2.25
N ALA A 27 3.22 -12.23 -1.44
CA ALA A 27 2.65 -13.54 -1.14
C ALA A 27 1.29 -13.44 -0.42
N SER A 28 1.15 -12.53 0.54
CA SER A 28 -0.14 -12.31 1.23
C SER A 28 -1.22 -11.76 0.29
N LEU A 29 -0.85 -10.86 -0.62
CA LEU A 29 -1.75 -10.29 -1.62
C LEU A 29 -2.19 -11.34 -2.66
N GLN A 30 -1.29 -12.20 -3.12
CA GLN A 30 -1.63 -13.34 -3.98
C GLN A 30 -2.57 -14.32 -3.28
N ALA A 31 -2.31 -14.65 -2.01
CA ALA A 31 -3.19 -15.51 -1.22
C ALA A 31 -4.59 -14.90 -1.05
N PHE A 32 -4.67 -13.59 -0.82
CA PHE A 32 -5.95 -12.86 -0.76
C PHE A 32 -6.71 -12.94 -2.09
N LYS A 33 -6.03 -12.68 -3.21
CA LYS A 33 -6.61 -12.81 -4.56
C LYS A 33 -7.18 -14.21 -4.79
N GLN A 34 -6.41 -15.25 -4.49
CA GLN A 34 -6.84 -16.64 -4.66
C GLN A 34 -8.08 -16.96 -3.84
N ARG A 35 -8.14 -16.51 -2.58
CA ARG A 35 -9.31 -16.69 -1.70
C ARG A 35 -10.56 -16.01 -2.27
N ASN A 36 -10.41 -14.79 -2.78
CA ASN A 36 -11.52 -14.05 -3.41
C ASN A 36 -12.03 -14.79 -4.66
N GLU A 37 -11.14 -15.17 -5.58
CA GLU A 37 -11.53 -15.88 -6.80
C GLU A 37 -12.22 -17.22 -6.49
N ASN A 38 -11.71 -18.00 -5.55
CA ASN A 38 -12.33 -19.26 -5.13
C ASN A 38 -13.74 -19.05 -4.57
N ALA A 39 -13.91 -18.07 -3.69
CA ALA A 39 -15.23 -17.73 -3.13
C ALA A 39 -16.19 -17.27 -4.22
N ARG A 40 -15.72 -16.43 -5.15
CA ARG A 40 -16.53 -15.94 -6.27
C ARG A 40 -16.98 -17.05 -7.21
N ARG A 41 -16.06 -17.94 -7.61
CA ARG A 41 -16.39 -19.11 -8.45
C ARG A 41 -17.43 -19.99 -7.76
N LYS A 42 -17.25 -20.29 -6.48
CA LYS A 42 -18.19 -21.11 -5.71
C LYS A 42 -19.58 -20.48 -5.63
N VAL A 43 -19.67 -19.17 -5.37
CA VAL A 43 -20.95 -18.45 -5.37
C VAL A 43 -21.61 -18.48 -6.74
N GLN A 44 -20.84 -18.32 -7.81
CA GLN A 44 -21.38 -18.38 -9.17
C GLN A 44 -21.98 -19.76 -9.48
N THR A 45 -21.22 -20.84 -9.27
CA THR A 45 -21.68 -22.21 -9.48
C THR A 45 -22.91 -22.53 -8.63
N LEU A 46 -22.95 -22.09 -7.37
CA LEU A 46 -24.09 -22.29 -6.48
C LEU A 46 -25.33 -21.48 -6.90
N SER A 47 -25.13 -20.31 -7.51
CA SER A 47 -26.23 -19.47 -8.00
C SER A 47 -26.85 -19.94 -9.31
N GLU A 48 -26.12 -20.73 -10.10
CA GLU A 48 -26.57 -21.31 -11.36
C GLU A 48 -27.38 -22.61 -11.15
N LEU A 49 -27.26 -23.24 -9.99
CA LEU A 49 -28.03 -24.44 -9.64
C LEU A 49 -29.52 -24.10 -9.49
N PRO A 50 -30.42 -24.84 -10.15
CA PRO A 50 -31.85 -24.61 -10.05
C PRO A 50 -32.34 -24.90 -8.63
N THR A 51 -33.00 -23.91 -8.03
CA THR A 51 -33.60 -24.01 -6.68
C THR A 51 -35.11 -24.28 -6.72
N THR A 52 -35.69 -24.38 -7.91
CA THR A 52 -37.12 -24.56 -8.14
C THR A 52 -37.47 -26.04 -8.09
N ILE A 53 -38.37 -26.41 -7.19
CA ILE A 53 -38.93 -27.76 -7.08
C ILE A 53 -40.33 -27.75 -7.71
N ASP A 54 -40.60 -28.67 -8.64
CA ASP A 54 -41.93 -28.83 -9.23
C ASP A 54 -42.83 -29.73 -8.35
N PHE A 55 -43.54 -29.11 -7.41
CA PHE A 55 -44.48 -29.81 -6.52
C PHE A 55 -45.72 -30.34 -7.25
N ALA A 56 -46.07 -29.82 -8.44
CA ALA A 56 -47.22 -30.30 -9.21
C ALA A 56 -46.95 -31.69 -9.82
N HIS A 57 -45.73 -31.90 -10.32
CA HIS A 57 -45.30 -33.21 -10.78
C HIS A 57 -45.36 -34.26 -9.66
N TYR A 58 -44.82 -33.95 -8.46
CA TYR A 58 -44.82 -34.90 -7.33
C TYR A 58 -46.22 -35.24 -6.80
N ARG A 59 -47.18 -34.29 -6.83
CA ARG A 59 -48.58 -34.58 -6.49
C ARG A 59 -49.25 -35.59 -7.43
N SER A 60 -48.81 -35.66 -8.68
CA SER A 60 -49.36 -36.58 -9.68
C SER A 60 -48.81 -38.00 -9.57
N VAL A 61 -47.59 -38.16 -9.06
CA VAL A 61 -46.89 -39.46 -8.97
C VAL A 61 -47.12 -40.13 -7.62
N LEU A 62 -47.19 -39.35 -6.53
CA LEU A 62 -47.34 -39.89 -5.18
C LEU A 62 -48.80 -40.14 -4.82
N LYS A 63 -49.10 -41.35 -4.32
CA LYS A 63 -50.43 -41.72 -3.83
C LYS A 63 -50.87 -40.90 -2.59
N ASN A 64 -49.92 -40.40 -1.80
CA ASN A 64 -50.21 -39.62 -0.60
C ASN A 64 -49.88 -38.14 -0.81
N GLN A 65 -50.87 -37.37 -1.21
CA GLN A 65 -50.74 -35.94 -1.53
C GLN A 65 -50.52 -35.06 -0.30
N ALA A 66 -50.99 -35.48 0.88
CA ALA A 66 -50.85 -34.71 2.12
C ALA A 66 -49.38 -34.50 2.53
N VAL A 67 -48.50 -35.44 2.18
CA VAL A 67 -47.05 -35.34 2.44
C VAL A 67 -46.42 -34.26 1.55
N VAL A 68 -46.86 -34.16 0.29
CA VAL A 68 -46.34 -33.15 -0.65
C VAL A 68 -46.74 -31.75 -0.20
N ASP A 69 -47.97 -31.58 0.26
CA ASP A 69 -48.47 -30.29 0.77
C ASP A 69 -47.75 -29.85 2.05
N GLU A 70 -47.41 -30.78 2.95
CA GLU A 70 -46.65 -30.46 4.16
C GLU A 70 -45.21 -30.02 3.83
N ILE A 71 -44.56 -30.69 2.88
CA ILE A 71 -43.21 -30.35 2.43
C ILE A 71 -43.20 -28.99 1.72
N GLU A 72 -44.16 -28.72 0.85
CA GLU A 72 -44.28 -27.41 0.18
C GLU A 72 -44.46 -26.29 1.20
N LYS A 73 -45.31 -26.50 2.21
CA LYS A 73 -45.51 -25.54 3.30
C LYS A 73 -44.23 -25.29 4.11
N ARG A 74 -43.47 -26.33 4.43
CA ARG A 74 -42.19 -26.20 5.15
C ARG A 74 -41.10 -25.56 4.28
N PHE A 75 -41.09 -25.83 2.98
CA PHE A 75 -40.16 -25.24 2.02
C PHE A 75 -40.42 -23.74 1.84
N ALA A 76 -41.68 -23.33 1.70
CA ALA A 76 -42.05 -21.92 1.60
C ALA A 76 -41.80 -21.14 2.91
N ALA A 77 -41.92 -21.80 4.06
CA ALA A 77 -41.62 -21.21 5.37
C ALA A 77 -40.11 -21.13 5.66
N PHE A 78 -39.28 -21.90 4.95
CA PHE A 78 -37.84 -21.93 5.18
C PHE A 78 -37.18 -20.67 4.64
N LYS A 79 -36.61 -19.87 5.54
CA LYS A 79 -35.72 -18.76 5.20
C LYS A 79 -34.28 -19.19 5.48
N PRO A 80 -33.35 -19.07 4.51
CA PRO A 80 -31.94 -19.34 4.77
C PRO A 80 -31.43 -18.46 5.91
N ALA A 81 -30.61 -19.03 6.79
CA ALA A 81 -29.94 -18.25 7.83
C ALA A 81 -29.04 -17.20 7.17
N THR A 82 -29.37 -15.92 7.38
CA THR A 82 -28.56 -14.80 6.92
C THR A 82 -27.45 -14.52 7.93
N TYR A 83 -26.25 -14.22 7.44
CA TYR A 83 -25.16 -13.76 8.27
C TYR A 83 -25.14 -12.23 8.30
N ASP A 84 -25.06 -11.63 9.50
CA ASP A 84 -24.96 -10.17 9.64
C ASP A 84 -23.53 -9.69 9.37
N VAL A 85 -23.36 -9.04 8.22
CA VAL A 85 -22.09 -8.46 7.78
C VAL A 85 -21.88 -7.02 8.26
N ASN A 86 -22.86 -6.38 8.90
CA ASN A 86 -22.78 -4.95 9.25
C ASN A 86 -21.60 -4.63 10.16
N ARG A 87 -21.28 -5.51 11.12
CA ARG A 87 -20.11 -5.32 12.00
C ARG A 87 -18.80 -5.32 11.22
N GLN A 88 -18.69 -6.17 10.19
CA GLN A 88 -17.50 -6.25 9.35
C GLN A 88 -17.41 -5.07 8.39
N ILE A 89 -18.54 -4.62 7.83
CA ILE A 89 -18.60 -3.43 6.98
C ILE A 89 -18.10 -2.20 7.76
N LYS A 90 -18.58 -1.99 8.99
CA LYS A 90 -18.10 -0.88 9.85
C LYS A 90 -16.59 -0.94 10.13
N ALA A 91 -16.04 -2.14 10.30
CA ALA A 91 -14.59 -2.30 10.50
C ALA A 91 -13.80 -1.96 9.22
N ILE A 92 -14.33 -2.33 8.04
CA ILE A 92 -13.72 -1.99 6.75
C ILE A 92 -13.77 -0.48 6.51
N GLU A 93 -14.89 0.16 6.80
CA GLU A 93 -15.04 1.62 6.67
C GLU A 93 -14.05 2.38 7.56
N ALA A 94 -13.86 1.93 8.81
CA ALA A 94 -12.87 2.51 9.71
C ALA A 94 -11.43 2.34 9.18
N PHE A 95 -11.10 1.15 8.65
CA PHE A 95 -9.80 0.88 8.04
C PHE A 95 -9.57 1.73 6.78
N GLU A 96 -10.61 1.92 5.96
CA GLU A 96 -10.54 2.76 4.76
C GLU A 96 -10.25 4.21 5.12
N ALA A 97 -10.94 4.77 6.12
CA ALA A 97 -10.72 6.14 6.57
C ALA A 97 -9.27 6.38 7.03
N GLU A 98 -8.71 5.44 7.81
CA GLU A 98 -7.33 5.54 8.27
C GLU A 98 -6.31 5.36 7.13
N ALA A 99 -6.57 4.43 6.21
CA ALA A 99 -5.74 4.22 5.03
C ALA A 99 -5.71 5.45 4.11
N VAL A 100 -6.85 6.11 3.88
CA VAL A 100 -6.96 7.35 3.09
C VAL A 100 -6.17 8.47 3.76
N LYS A 101 -6.35 8.66 5.07
CA LYS A 101 -5.59 9.67 5.83
C LYS A 101 -4.07 9.47 5.73
N ASN A 102 -3.60 8.23 5.85
CA ASN A 102 -2.18 7.90 5.74
C ASN A 102 -1.64 8.12 4.32
N ALA A 103 -2.43 7.79 3.30
CA ALA A 103 -2.09 8.02 1.90
C ALA A 103 -1.98 9.53 1.59
N GLU A 104 -2.93 10.34 2.07
CA GLU A 104 -2.90 11.80 1.91
C GLU A 104 -1.70 12.43 2.63
N ALA A 105 -1.40 11.98 3.86
CA ALA A 105 -0.23 12.46 4.60
C ALA A 105 1.08 12.14 3.88
N THR A 106 1.20 10.94 3.32
CA THR A 106 2.39 10.52 2.57
C THR A 106 2.51 11.30 1.26
N LYS A 107 1.41 11.50 0.55
CA LYS A 107 1.38 12.33 -0.66
C LYS A 107 1.91 13.74 -0.36
N ASN A 108 1.38 14.39 0.66
CA ASN A 108 1.82 15.74 1.03
C ASN A 108 3.31 15.80 1.40
N LYS A 109 3.81 14.77 2.10
CA LYS A 109 5.23 14.69 2.45
C LYS A 109 6.11 14.52 1.21
N VAL A 110 5.74 13.62 0.30
CA VAL A 110 6.47 13.37 -0.95
C VAL A 110 6.46 14.62 -1.85
N ASP A 111 5.33 15.32 -1.94
CA ASP A 111 5.22 16.56 -2.71
C ASP A 111 6.14 17.67 -2.16
N LEU A 112 6.34 17.72 -0.83
CA LEU A 112 7.30 18.63 -0.20
C LEU A 112 8.75 18.22 -0.46
N GLU A 113 9.07 16.94 -0.32
CA GLU A 113 10.41 16.41 -0.58
C GLU A 113 10.81 16.59 -2.05
N LEU A 114 9.89 16.37 -3.00
CA LEU A 114 10.14 16.62 -4.41
C LEU A 114 10.47 18.09 -4.70
N LYS A 115 9.72 19.03 -4.11
CA LYS A 115 10.02 20.46 -4.25
C LYS A 115 11.37 20.83 -3.66
N ASP A 116 11.76 20.22 -2.56
CA ASP A 116 13.06 20.47 -1.94
C ASP A 116 14.21 19.88 -2.77
N LEU A 117 14.02 18.68 -3.33
CA LEU A 117 14.96 18.07 -4.26
C LEU A 117 15.09 18.86 -5.56
N GLU A 118 14.00 19.40 -6.11
CA GLU A 118 14.03 20.29 -7.28
C GLU A 118 14.82 21.58 -7.02
N LYS A 119 14.63 22.19 -5.84
CA LYS A 119 15.43 23.34 -5.41
C LYS A 119 16.90 22.97 -5.27
N THR A 120 17.20 21.82 -4.65
CA THR A 120 18.56 21.33 -4.49
C THR A 120 19.23 21.08 -5.84
N LEU A 121 18.50 20.50 -6.78
CA LEU A 121 18.97 20.29 -8.16
C LEU A 121 19.26 21.62 -8.85
N THR A 122 18.34 22.59 -8.75
CA THR A 122 18.54 23.94 -9.31
C THR A 122 19.76 24.62 -8.69
N ASN A 123 19.96 24.46 -7.38
CA ASN A 123 21.15 24.99 -6.69
C ASN A 123 22.43 24.33 -7.21
N ILE A 124 22.42 23.04 -7.50
CA ILE A 124 23.57 22.33 -8.07
C ILE A 124 23.86 22.80 -9.50
N GLU A 125 22.83 22.97 -10.32
CA GLU A 125 22.98 23.40 -11.73
C GLU A 125 23.43 24.86 -11.88
N THR A 126 23.00 25.73 -10.97
CA THR A 126 23.34 27.15 -10.97
C THR A 126 24.53 27.50 -10.07
N ALA A 127 25.07 26.51 -9.34
CA ALA A 127 26.23 26.71 -8.50
C ALA A 127 27.45 27.15 -9.32
N ARG A 128 28.24 28.06 -8.74
CA ARG A 128 29.55 28.43 -9.30
C ARG A 128 30.47 27.21 -9.35
N PRO A 129 31.37 27.13 -10.35
CA PRO A 129 32.40 26.10 -10.38
C PRO A 129 33.25 26.09 -9.11
N PHE A 130 33.70 24.90 -8.70
CA PHE A 130 34.55 24.74 -7.51
C PHE A 130 35.89 25.48 -7.62
N GLU A 131 36.39 25.73 -8.83
CA GLU A 131 37.65 26.44 -9.06
C GLU A 131 37.58 27.92 -8.70
N ASP A 132 36.38 28.52 -8.80
CA ASP A 132 36.17 29.93 -8.48
C ASP A 132 35.81 30.14 -7.01
N LEU A 133 35.60 29.08 -6.23
CA LEU A 133 35.07 29.16 -4.86
C LEU A 133 36.14 29.67 -3.87
N THR A 134 35.80 30.67 -3.04
CA THR A 134 36.71 31.16 -2.00
C THR A 134 36.45 30.50 -0.65
N VAL A 135 37.47 30.46 0.22
CA VAL A 135 37.34 29.91 1.58
C VAL A 135 36.36 30.71 2.44
N ASP A 136 36.28 32.03 2.24
CA ASP A 136 35.36 32.90 2.96
C ASP A 136 33.91 32.62 2.56
N ASP A 137 33.65 32.33 1.27
CA ASP A 137 32.32 31.93 0.80
C ASP A 137 31.87 30.60 1.44
N VAL A 138 32.81 29.66 1.62
CA VAL A 138 32.54 28.36 2.24
C VAL A 138 32.28 28.51 3.74
N ALA A 139 33.08 29.32 4.44
CA ALA A 139 32.87 29.61 5.86
C ALA A 139 31.56 30.35 6.11
N ALA A 140 31.18 31.28 5.22
CA ALA A 140 29.90 31.99 5.29
C ALA A 140 28.70 31.07 5.02
N ALA A 141 28.83 30.09 4.11
CA ALA A 141 27.77 29.15 3.78
C ALA A 141 27.57 28.07 4.86
N GLU A 142 28.64 27.60 5.50
CA GLU A 142 28.58 26.55 6.54
C GLU A 142 29.37 26.97 7.79
N PRO A 143 28.73 27.65 8.75
CA PRO A 143 29.39 28.17 9.95
C PRO A 143 30.02 27.10 10.85
N SER A 144 29.60 25.83 10.73
CA SER A 144 30.18 24.74 11.52
C SER A 144 31.65 24.46 11.18
N ILE A 145 32.13 24.94 10.03
CA ILE A 145 33.53 24.83 9.61
C ILE A 145 34.42 25.67 10.54
N ASP A 146 34.06 26.93 10.78
CA ASP A 146 34.80 27.83 11.68
C ASP A 146 34.72 27.35 13.13
N GLU A 147 33.57 26.86 13.56
CA GLU A 147 33.40 26.29 14.90
C GLU A 147 34.33 25.09 15.11
N LYS A 148 34.34 24.14 14.17
CA LYS A 148 35.22 22.96 14.25
C LYS A 148 36.70 23.35 14.17
N THR A 149 37.04 24.32 13.32
CA THR A 149 38.42 24.81 13.21
C THR A 149 38.88 25.44 14.52
N SER A 150 38.06 26.30 15.13
CA SER A 150 38.31 26.88 16.45
C SER A 150 38.44 25.82 17.55
N GLN A 151 37.61 24.78 17.53
CA GLN A 151 37.72 23.64 18.45
C GLN A 151 39.01 22.83 18.26
N LEU A 152 39.49 22.65 17.03
CA LEU A 152 40.74 21.95 16.76
C LEU A 152 41.95 22.78 17.22
N VAL A 153 41.95 24.09 16.94
CA VAL A 153 43.00 25.02 17.37
C VAL A 153 43.08 25.11 18.89
N SER A 154 41.93 25.27 19.57
CA SER A 154 41.89 25.31 21.04
C SER A 154 42.35 24.01 21.71
N LYS A 155 42.17 22.86 21.04
CA LYS A 155 42.66 21.55 21.49
C LYS A 155 44.10 21.25 21.04
N GLY A 156 44.77 22.18 20.35
CA GLY A 156 46.13 22.00 19.83
C GLY A 156 46.25 20.94 18.74
N ARG A 157 45.15 20.56 18.08
CA ARG A 157 45.13 19.57 17.01
C ARG A 157 45.30 20.26 15.65
N TRP A 158 46.54 20.30 15.18
CA TRP A 158 46.89 20.91 13.89
C TRP A 158 46.77 19.95 12.69
N SER A 159 46.62 18.65 12.95
CA SER A 159 46.40 17.64 11.91
C SER A 159 44.91 17.39 11.70
N VAL A 160 44.46 17.39 10.44
CA VAL A 160 43.08 17.03 10.07
C VAL A 160 42.96 15.50 9.93
N PRO A 161 42.14 14.81 10.76
CA PRO A 161 41.98 13.37 10.68
C PRO A 161 41.49 12.92 9.29
N GLY A 162 42.10 11.88 8.71
CA GLY A 162 41.72 11.31 7.41
C GLY A 162 42.11 12.13 6.17
N TYR A 163 42.68 13.33 6.34
CA TYR A 163 43.09 14.16 5.20
C TYR A 163 44.24 13.52 4.41
N LYS A 164 45.29 13.06 5.11
CA LYS A 164 46.47 12.44 4.52
C LYS A 164 46.17 11.17 3.72
N GLU A 165 45.15 10.40 4.11
CA GLU A 165 44.75 9.17 3.41
C GLU A 165 44.11 9.45 2.05
N LYS A 166 43.40 10.59 1.90
CA LYS A 166 42.69 10.94 0.68
C LYS A 166 43.45 11.90 -0.23
N PHE A 167 44.17 12.85 0.35
CA PHE A 167 44.82 13.94 -0.39
C PHE A 167 46.36 13.86 -0.36
N GLY A 168 46.92 12.92 0.39
CA GLY A 168 48.36 12.77 0.53
C GLY A 168 49.00 13.84 1.43
N ASP A 169 50.32 13.86 1.44
CA ASP A 169 51.14 14.84 2.14
C ASP A 169 52.12 15.41 1.12
N LEU A 170 52.09 16.73 0.93
CA LEU A 170 52.95 17.45 -0.03
C LEU A 170 54.23 17.97 0.63
N SER A 171 54.50 17.58 1.89
CA SER A 171 55.77 17.89 2.54
C SER A 171 56.95 17.22 1.81
N VAL A 172 58.04 17.98 1.68
CA VAL A 172 59.25 17.59 0.91
C VAL A 172 60.19 16.70 1.74
N LEU A 173 59.85 16.42 3.00
CA LEU A 173 60.65 15.68 3.99
C LEU A 173 59.93 14.38 4.37
#